data_AF-A0A3C0W9Y1-F1
#
_entry.id   AF-A0A3C0W9Y1-F1
#
_cell.length_a   1.000
_cell.length_b   1.000
_cell.length_c   1.000
_cell.angle_alpha   90.00
_cell.angle_beta   90.00
_cell.angle_gamma   90.00
#
_symmetry.space_group_name_H-M   'P 1'
#
loop_
_entity.id
_entity.type
_entity.pdbx_description
1 polymer ?
#
loop_
_entity_poly.entity_id
_entity_poly.type
_entity_poly.pdbx_seq_one_letter_code
_entity_poly.pdbx_strand_id
1 'polypeptide(L)'
;MKPSLSASALKYLALVTMLLDHMAYYLALPVPLRWIGRLAAPIFLFFVVEGFCHTHDIKKYILRMYAVAAAMGVINALLQAFASGFRPDGITPTNGICATFFLLLLLLQGTSLVRRQKWQGIVMLIVPFVLPQALYALLPAQTATLLTTTLLPSPYNCEGGMEFLVLGALFYLFREKRTLQLTVYAIASLVLYLVPVLVLGGGALLLTYYQWLMVFAVIPLAMYNGQRGTAPRWLFYWFYPVHIYLLWALGAIL
;
A
#
# COMPACT_ATOMS: atom_id res chain seq x y z
N MET A 1 -21.73 -6.36 14.63
CA MET A 1 -22.15 -5.02 14.17
C MET A 1 -22.97 -5.19 12.90
N LYS A 2 -24.08 -4.45 12.72
CA LYS A 2 -24.83 -4.51 11.46
C LYS A 2 -24.04 -3.77 10.36
N PRO A 3 -23.88 -4.33 9.14
CA PRO A 3 -23.22 -3.63 8.05
C PRO A 3 -23.96 -2.35 7.67
N SER A 4 -23.27 -1.22 7.56
CA SER A 4 -23.87 0.10 7.32
C SER A 4 -23.08 1.00 6.36
N LEU A 5 -21.79 0.73 6.14
CA LEU A 5 -20.91 1.58 5.34
C LEU A 5 -20.72 1.03 3.92
N SER A 6 -20.85 1.90 2.92
CA SER A 6 -20.52 1.57 1.53
C SER A 6 -19.00 1.61 1.29
N ALA A 7 -18.56 1.06 0.15
CA ALA A 7 -17.16 1.10 -0.26
C ALA A 7 -16.67 2.53 -0.42
N SER A 8 -17.53 3.41 -0.93
CA SER A 8 -17.25 4.85 -1.04
C SER A 8 -17.00 5.48 0.33
N ALA A 9 -17.88 5.23 1.30
CA ALA A 9 -17.73 5.76 2.66
C ALA A 9 -16.42 5.31 3.32
N LEU A 10 -16.07 4.04 3.19
CA LEU A 10 -14.83 3.50 3.74
C LEU A 10 -13.58 4.05 3.04
N LYS A 11 -13.64 4.25 1.72
CA LYS A 11 -12.53 4.88 0.99
C LYS A 11 -12.37 6.36 1.33
N TYR A 12 -13.46 7.08 1.60
CA TYR A 12 -13.38 8.44 2.12
C TYR A 12 -12.77 8.49 3.52
N LEU A 13 -13.17 7.58 4.41
CA LEU A 13 -12.54 7.41 5.72
C LEU A 13 -11.03 7.19 5.55
N ALA A 14 -10.64 6.21 4.74
CA ALA A 14 -9.23 5.91 4.47
C ALA A 14 -8.47 7.11 3.87
N LEU A 15 -9.11 7.87 2.97
CA LEU A 15 -8.54 9.07 2.36
C LEU A 15 -8.28 10.16 3.40
N VAL A 16 -9.23 10.43 4.29
CA VAL A 16 -9.08 11.44 5.36
C VAL A 16 -8.00 11.00 6.34
N THR A 17 -8.01 9.73 6.81
CA THR A 17 -7.00 9.25 7.75
C THR A 17 -5.60 9.26 7.13
N MET A 18 -5.48 8.90 5.84
CA MET A 18 -4.21 8.99 5.10
C MET A 18 -3.72 10.44 4.96
N LEU A 19 -4.63 11.39 4.72
CA LEU A 19 -4.27 12.80 4.63
C LEU A 19 -3.72 13.30 5.97
N LEU A 20 -4.39 12.99 7.10
CA LEU A 20 -3.91 13.35 8.44
C LEU A 20 -2.53 12.75 8.74
N ASP A 21 -2.31 11.51 8.32
CA ASP A 21 -1.02 10.83 8.46
C ASP A 21 0.11 11.57 7.75
N HIS A 22 -0.10 11.93 6.48
CA HIS A 22 0.90 12.61 5.69
C HIS A 22 1.06 14.08 6.09
N MET A 23 0.00 14.75 6.55
CA MET A 23 0.13 16.08 7.15
C MET A 23 1.03 16.03 8.38
N ALA A 24 0.85 15.04 9.25
CA ALA A 24 1.71 14.87 10.42
C ALA A 24 3.17 14.58 10.05
N TYR A 25 3.40 13.80 9.00
CA TYR A 25 4.75 13.50 8.53
C TYR A 25 5.44 14.69 7.86
N TYR A 26 4.79 15.31 6.87
CA TYR A 26 5.41 16.37 6.06
C TYR A 26 5.37 17.75 6.71
N LEU A 27 4.45 18.01 7.65
CA LEU A 27 4.31 19.32 8.30
C LEU A 27 4.66 19.27 9.81
N ALA A 28 5.29 18.19 10.27
CA ALA A 28 5.70 17.99 11.66
C ALA A 28 4.57 18.17 12.70
N LEU A 29 3.33 17.77 12.36
CA LEU A 29 2.20 17.81 13.30
C LEU A 29 2.26 16.63 14.31
N PRO A 30 1.46 16.65 15.39
CA PRO A 30 1.54 15.64 16.44
C PRO A 30 1.39 14.19 15.96
N VAL A 31 2.26 13.32 16.51
CA VAL A 31 2.35 11.89 16.18
C VAL A 31 1.01 11.13 16.27
N PRO A 32 0.08 11.40 17.19
CA PRO A 32 -1.22 10.70 17.22
C PRO A 32 -2.02 10.77 15.91
N LEU A 33 -1.82 11.78 15.07
CA LEU A 33 -2.43 11.82 13.74
C LEU A 33 -1.92 10.68 12.83
N ARG A 34 -0.66 10.26 12.98
CA ARG A 34 -0.08 9.09 12.29
C ARG A 34 -0.68 7.78 12.76
N TRP A 35 -1.07 7.70 14.04
CA TRP A 35 -1.71 6.51 14.60
C TRP A 35 -3.05 6.24 13.93
N ILE A 36 -3.88 7.27 13.81
CA ILE A 36 -5.17 7.22 13.09
C ILE A 36 -4.93 6.90 11.61
N GLY A 37 -3.85 7.44 11.05
CA GLY A 37 -3.40 7.20 9.69
C GLY A 37 -3.20 5.75 9.28
N ARG A 38 -2.79 4.88 10.22
CA ARG A 38 -2.51 3.46 9.96
C ARG A 38 -3.73 2.67 9.47
N LEU A 39 -4.94 3.20 9.63
CA LEU A 39 -6.18 2.61 9.11
C LEU A 39 -6.25 2.64 7.57
N ALA A 40 -5.59 3.59 6.92
CA ALA A 40 -5.79 3.85 5.50
C ALA A 40 -5.32 2.69 4.60
N ALA A 41 -4.08 2.24 4.80
CA ALA A 41 -3.48 1.24 3.94
C ALA A 41 -4.24 -0.10 3.92
N PRO A 42 -4.65 -0.69 5.06
CA PRO A 42 -5.48 -1.91 5.05
C PRO A 42 -6.81 -1.74 4.33
N ILE A 43 -7.47 -0.59 4.49
CA ILE A 43 -8.75 -0.33 3.84
C ILE A 43 -8.56 -0.27 2.32
N PHE A 44 -7.55 0.45 1.84
CA PHE A 44 -7.24 0.48 0.41
C PHE A 44 -6.82 -0.90 -0.11
N LEU A 45 -5.98 -1.63 0.63
CA LEU A 45 -5.55 -2.99 0.30
C LEU A 45 -6.74 -3.94 0.15
N PHE A 46 -7.69 -3.90 1.10
CA PHE A 46 -8.94 -4.64 1.04
C PHE A 46 -9.72 -4.33 -0.25
N PHE A 47 -9.85 -3.05 -0.61
CA PHE A 47 -10.55 -2.65 -1.83
C PHE A 47 -9.79 -2.93 -3.13
N VAL A 48 -8.46 -3.06 -3.08
CA VAL A 48 -7.67 -3.52 -4.23
C VAL A 48 -8.04 -4.96 -4.54
N VAL A 49 -8.06 -5.82 -3.51
CA VAL A 49 -8.49 -7.22 -3.60
C VAL A 49 -9.94 -7.34 -4.03
N GLU A 50 -10.84 -6.58 -3.44
CA GLU A 50 -12.25 -6.60 -3.83
C GLU A 50 -12.45 -6.13 -5.27
N GLY A 51 -11.74 -5.07 -5.67
CA GLY A 51 -11.75 -4.57 -7.04
C GLY A 51 -11.23 -5.60 -8.05
N PHE A 52 -10.23 -6.40 -7.67
CA PHE A 52 -9.72 -7.51 -8.49
C PHE A 52 -10.82 -8.55 -8.76
N CYS A 53 -11.60 -8.92 -7.75
CA CYS A 53 -12.64 -9.95 -7.88
C CYS A 53 -13.85 -9.50 -8.73
N HIS A 54 -14.11 -8.19 -8.86
CA HIS A 54 -15.29 -7.67 -9.56
C HIS A 54 -14.96 -7.03 -10.92
N THR A 55 -13.69 -6.77 -11.21
CA THR A 55 -13.27 -6.13 -12.47
C THR A 55 -13.39 -7.10 -13.64
N HIS A 56 -14.00 -6.64 -14.74
CA HIS A 56 -14.07 -7.42 -15.98
C HIS A 56 -12.78 -7.35 -16.81
N ASP A 57 -12.08 -6.21 -16.78
CA ASP A 57 -10.82 -5.99 -17.51
C ASP A 57 -9.64 -5.82 -16.55
N ILE A 58 -9.07 -6.96 -16.13
CA ILE A 58 -7.96 -7.00 -15.18
C ILE A 58 -6.69 -6.36 -15.75
N LYS A 59 -6.47 -6.46 -17.06
CA LYS A 59 -5.29 -5.88 -17.72
C LYS A 59 -5.28 -4.36 -17.58
N LYS A 60 -6.41 -3.70 -17.85
CA LYS A 60 -6.55 -2.25 -17.63
C LYS A 60 -6.45 -1.87 -16.17
N TYR A 61 -6.82 -2.73 -15.24
CA TYR A 61 -6.68 -2.44 -13.82
C TYR A 61 -5.21 -2.49 -13.37
N ILE A 62 -4.48 -3.55 -13.76
CA ILE A 62 -3.03 -3.67 -13.53
C ILE A 62 -2.29 -2.49 -14.17
N LEU A 63 -2.58 -2.17 -15.43
CA LEU A 63 -1.91 -1.09 -16.15
C LEU A 63 -2.13 0.28 -15.50
N ARG A 64 -3.35 0.57 -15.02
CA ARG A 64 -3.63 1.82 -14.30
C ARG A 64 -2.83 1.91 -13.00
N MET A 65 -2.74 0.81 -12.25
CA MET A 65 -1.96 0.78 -11.00
C MET A 65 -0.46 0.92 -11.29
N TYR A 66 0.04 0.23 -12.32
CA TYR A 66 1.42 0.34 -12.78
C TYR A 66 1.78 1.76 -13.21
N ALA A 67 0.94 2.39 -14.03
CA ALA A 67 1.21 3.74 -14.53
C ALA A 67 1.36 4.76 -13.39
N VAL A 68 0.49 4.69 -12.36
CA VAL A 68 0.62 5.55 -11.18
C VAL A 68 1.87 5.21 -10.37
N ALA A 69 2.16 3.93 -10.15
CA ALA A 69 3.36 3.49 -9.43
C ALA A 69 4.66 3.96 -10.11
N ALA A 70 4.78 3.74 -11.43
CA ALA A 70 5.94 4.13 -12.21
C ALA A 70 6.09 5.66 -12.27
N ALA A 71 5.00 6.40 -12.46
CA ALA A 71 5.02 7.85 -12.43
C ALA A 71 5.52 8.38 -11.08
N MET A 72 4.97 7.87 -9.97
CA MET A 72 5.43 8.26 -8.63
C MET A 72 6.89 7.89 -8.39
N GLY A 73 7.30 6.68 -8.77
CA GLY A 73 8.70 6.26 -8.65
C GLY A 73 9.65 7.20 -9.41
N VAL A 74 9.32 7.51 -10.67
CA VAL A 74 10.12 8.44 -11.49
C VAL A 74 10.17 9.84 -10.85
N ILE A 75 9.02 10.37 -10.40
CA ILE A 75 8.98 11.67 -9.72
C ILE A 75 9.85 11.64 -8.46
N ASN A 76 9.75 10.60 -7.62
CA ASN A 76 10.55 10.47 -6.40
C ASN A 76 12.06 10.41 -6.73
N ALA A 77 12.45 9.68 -7.78
CA ALA A 77 13.84 9.61 -8.23
C ALA A 77 14.35 10.98 -8.74
N LEU A 78 13.52 11.73 -9.49
CA LEU A 78 13.87 13.08 -9.94
C LEU A 78 14.00 14.06 -8.77
N LEU A 79 13.07 14.02 -7.80
CA LEU A 79 13.16 14.86 -6.60
C LEU A 79 14.42 14.53 -5.79
N GLN A 80 14.75 13.26 -5.62
CA GLN A 80 15.98 12.85 -4.94
C GLN A 80 17.24 13.34 -5.65
N ALA A 81 17.26 13.30 -6.99
CA ALA A 81 18.42 13.71 -7.78
C ALA A 81 18.60 15.23 -7.87
N PHE A 82 17.49 15.98 -8.00
CA PHE A 82 17.53 17.40 -8.38
C PHE A 82 16.94 18.37 -7.34
N ALA A 83 16.17 17.88 -6.37
CA ALA A 83 15.58 18.71 -5.32
C ALA A 83 16.24 18.50 -3.95
N SER A 84 17.46 17.96 -3.94
CA SER A 84 18.28 17.91 -2.73
C SER A 84 18.53 19.34 -2.22
N GLY A 85 18.21 19.59 -0.95
CA GLY A 85 18.30 20.92 -0.34
C GLY A 85 17.10 21.85 -0.58
N PHE A 86 16.08 21.43 -1.36
CA PHE A 86 14.83 22.21 -1.47
C PHE A 86 14.10 22.33 -0.14
N ARG A 87 14.19 21.30 0.70
CA ARG A 87 13.61 21.25 2.04
C ARG A 87 14.71 21.34 3.11
N PRO A 88 14.60 22.22 4.12
CA PRO A 88 15.63 22.36 5.16
C PRO A 88 15.89 21.10 5.98
N ASP A 89 14.87 20.28 6.20
CA ASP A 89 14.96 19.03 6.97
C ASP A 89 15.39 17.81 6.13
N GLY A 90 15.61 17.99 4.82
CA GLY A 90 16.08 16.95 3.92
C GLY A 90 15.07 15.83 3.62
N ILE A 91 13.81 15.94 4.06
CA ILE A 91 12.80 14.92 3.78
C ILE A 91 12.52 14.90 2.28
N THR A 92 12.58 13.71 1.66
CA THR A 92 12.19 13.47 0.28
C THR A 92 11.03 12.46 0.23
N PRO A 93 10.07 12.60 -0.71
CA PRO A 93 8.96 11.66 -0.77
C PRO A 93 9.46 10.26 -1.12
N THR A 94 9.18 9.30 -0.23
CA THR A 94 9.46 7.87 -0.44
C THR A 94 8.18 7.03 -0.47
N ASN A 95 7.03 7.66 -0.26
CA ASN A 95 5.71 7.03 -0.35
C ASN A 95 5.46 6.50 -1.78
N GLY A 96 4.90 5.30 -1.86
CA GLY A 96 4.75 4.58 -3.13
C GLY A 96 3.83 3.36 -3.05
N ILE A 97 2.81 3.35 -2.20
CA ILE A 97 1.94 2.17 -1.98
C ILE A 97 1.28 1.62 -3.26
N CYS A 98 1.13 2.44 -4.31
CA CYS A 98 0.65 1.99 -5.61
C CYS A 98 1.55 0.90 -6.23
N ALA A 99 2.86 0.91 -5.97
CA ALA A 99 3.78 -0.16 -6.34
C ALA A 99 3.40 -1.48 -5.67
N THR A 100 3.09 -1.44 -4.38
CA THR A 100 2.63 -2.60 -3.59
C THR A 100 1.30 -3.13 -4.12
N PHE A 101 0.36 -2.25 -4.46
CA PHE A 101 -0.91 -2.65 -5.07
C PHE A 101 -0.74 -3.24 -6.46
N PHE A 102 0.16 -2.69 -7.28
CA PHE A 102 0.50 -3.25 -8.59
C PHE A 102 1.06 -4.67 -8.45
N LEU A 103 2.04 -4.85 -7.56
CA LEU A 103 2.63 -6.17 -7.26
C LEU A 103 1.57 -7.14 -6.76
N LEU A 104 0.71 -6.73 -5.82
CA LEU A 104 -0.39 -7.56 -5.35
C LEU A 104 -1.29 -7.99 -6.51
N LEU A 105 -1.69 -7.08 -7.40
CA LEU A 105 -2.53 -7.42 -8.55
C LEU A 105 -1.85 -8.41 -9.50
N LEU A 106 -0.53 -8.31 -9.71
CA LEU A 106 0.23 -9.32 -10.47
C LEU A 106 0.16 -10.69 -9.80
N LEU A 107 0.37 -10.74 -8.47
CA LEU A 107 0.31 -12.00 -7.73
C LEU A 107 -1.10 -12.61 -7.78
N LEU A 108 -2.15 -11.81 -7.57
CA LEU A 108 -3.53 -12.27 -7.66
C LEU A 108 -3.87 -12.77 -9.06
N GLN A 109 -3.46 -12.04 -10.11
CA GLN A 109 -3.65 -12.49 -11.49
C GLN A 109 -2.86 -13.77 -11.78
N GLY A 110 -1.65 -13.88 -11.26
CA GLY A 110 -0.82 -15.07 -11.32
C GLY A 110 -1.53 -16.29 -10.75
N THR A 111 -2.07 -16.18 -9.53
CA THR A 111 -2.85 -17.27 -8.91
C THR A 111 -4.09 -17.65 -9.72
N SER A 112 -4.79 -16.67 -10.32
CA SER A 112 -5.95 -16.93 -11.17
C SER A 112 -5.58 -17.71 -12.43
N LEU A 113 -4.45 -17.37 -13.07
CA LEU A 113 -3.95 -18.04 -14.25
C LEU A 113 -3.44 -19.46 -13.95
N VAL A 114 -2.73 -19.66 -12.83
CA VAL A 114 -2.30 -21.01 -12.39
C VAL A 114 -3.51 -21.91 -12.15
N ARG A 115 -4.57 -21.42 -11.50
CA ARG A 115 -5.82 -22.18 -11.32
C ARG A 115 -6.50 -22.56 -12.63
N ARG A 116 -6.26 -21.79 -13.70
CA ARG A 116 -6.71 -22.09 -15.07
C ARG A 116 -5.69 -22.87 -15.88
N GLN A 117 -4.69 -23.47 -15.23
CA GLN A 117 -3.61 -24.26 -15.84
C GLN A 117 -2.79 -23.48 -16.89
N LYS A 118 -2.62 -22.17 -16.69
CA LYS A 118 -1.81 -21.31 -17.59
C LYS A 118 -0.45 -21.00 -16.97
N TRP A 119 0.62 -21.40 -17.66
CA TRP A 119 2.02 -21.19 -17.23
C TRP A 119 2.39 -19.72 -17.02
N GLN A 120 1.75 -18.80 -17.75
CA GLN A 120 1.90 -17.35 -17.55
C GLN A 120 1.66 -16.93 -16.09
N GLY A 121 0.81 -17.66 -15.37
CA GLY A 121 0.58 -17.41 -13.95
C GLY A 121 1.80 -17.66 -13.08
N ILE A 122 2.60 -18.69 -13.40
CA ILE A 122 3.85 -19.00 -12.68
C ILE A 122 4.85 -17.86 -12.88
N VAL A 123 4.96 -17.34 -14.11
CA VAL A 123 5.81 -16.18 -14.42
C VAL A 123 5.42 -14.97 -13.58
N MET A 124 4.12 -14.65 -13.49
CA MET A 124 3.63 -13.53 -12.67
C MET A 124 3.85 -13.71 -11.17
N LEU A 125 4.01 -14.94 -10.68
CA LEU A 125 4.29 -15.23 -9.28
C LEU A 125 5.79 -15.21 -8.96
N ILE A 126 6.65 -15.60 -9.90
CA ILE A 126 8.10 -15.74 -9.66
C ILE A 126 8.86 -14.48 -10.02
N VAL A 127 8.59 -13.90 -11.20
CA VAL A 127 9.36 -12.77 -11.74
C VAL A 127 9.45 -11.57 -10.78
N PRO A 128 8.37 -11.15 -10.10
CA PRO A 128 8.45 -10.02 -9.17
C PRO A 128 9.47 -10.19 -8.03
N PHE A 129 9.79 -11.42 -7.64
CA PHE A 129 10.76 -11.71 -6.58
C PHE A 129 12.17 -11.95 -7.14
N VAL A 130 12.28 -12.68 -8.25
CA VAL A 130 13.59 -13.05 -8.82
C VAL A 130 14.23 -11.89 -9.58
N LEU A 131 13.44 -11.14 -10.37
CA LEU A 131 13.98 -10.08 -11.23
C LEU A 131 14.73 -8.99 -10.45
N PRO A 132 14.20 -8.43 -9.34
CA PRO A 132 14.95 -7.44 -8.56
C PRO A 132 16.30 -7.97 -8.08
N GLN A 133 16.34 -9.20 -7.57
CA GLN A 133 17.58 -9.83 -7.09
C GLN A 133 18.59 -10.01 -8.23
N ALA A 134 18.13 -10.44 -9.41
CA ALA A 134 18.96 -10.54 -10.60
C ALA A 134 19.50 -9.17 -11.04
N LEU A 135 18.70 -8.10 -10.98
CA LEU A 135 19.15 -6.75 -11.31
C LEU A 135 20.26 -6.28 -10.35
N TYR A 136 20.11 -6.52 -9.05
CA TYR A 136 21.15 -6.21 -8.06
C TYR A 136 22.43 -7.05 -8.22
N ALA A 137 22.31 -8.27 -8.72
CA ALA A 137 23.47 -9.13 -9.01
C ALA A 137 24.21 -8.75 -10.30
N LEU A 138 23.49 -8.21 -11.30
CA LEU A 138 24.00 -8.01 -12.66
C LEU A 138 24.34 -6.55 -12.99
N LEU A 139 23.75 -5.58 -12.29
CA LEU A 139 23.91 -4.15 -12.57
C LEU A 139 24.56 -3.42 -11.39
N PRO A 140 25.16 -2.23 -11.62
CA PRO A 140 25.55 -1.35 -10.52
C PRO A 140 24.38 -1.06 -9.58
N ALA A 141 24.66 -1.01 -8.26
CA ALA A 141 23.63 -0.88 -7.22
C ALA A 141 22.74 0.35 -7.42
N GLN A 142 23.29 1.47 -7.91
CA GLN A 142 22.53 2.69 -8.21
C GLN A 142 21.51 2.44 -9.33
N THR A 143 21.92 1.78 -10.42
CA THR A 143 21.05 1.44 -11.55
C THR A 143 19.97 0.44 -11.15
N ALA A 144 20.33 -0.60 -10.40
CA ALA A 144 19.38 -1.57 -9.88
C ALA A 144 18.35 -0.92 -8.95
N THR A 145 18.80 -0.01 -8.07
CA THR A 145 17.91 0.76 -7.19
C THR A 145 16.97 1.64 -7.99
N LEU A 146 17.49 2.41 -8.96
CA LEU A 146 16.67 3.26 -9.81
C LEU A 146 15.60 2.44 -10.54
N LEU A 147 15.95 1.31 -11.16
CA LEU A 147 14.98 0.46 -11.85
C LEU A 147 13.94 -0.11 -10.89
N THR A 148 14.37 -0.60 -9.73
CA THR A 148 13.49 -1.29 -8.77
C THR A 148 12.61 -0.37 -7.95
N THR A 149 12.91 0.93 -7.87
CA THR A 149 12.05 1.95 -7.23
C THR A 149 11.18 2.71 -8.22
N THR A 150 11.40 2.54 -9.54
CA THR A 150 10.66 3.22 -10.60
C THR A 150 9.84 2.26 -11.47
N LEU A 151 10.47 1.65 -12.47
CA LEU A 151 9.80 0.94 -13.57
C LEU A 151 9.55 -0.54 -13.26
N LEU A 152 10.33 -1.12 -12.36
CA LEU A 152 10.29 -2.54 -12.00
C LEU A 152 10.13 -2.71 -10.49
N PRO A 153 8.97 -2.29 -9.91
CA PRO A 153 8.77 -2.33 -8.46
C PRO A 153 9.16 -3.66 -7.83
N SER A 154 9.79 -3.60 -6.66
CA SER A 154 10.26 -4.77 -5.95
C SER A 154 9.51 -5.00 -4.64
N PRO A 155 9.11 -6.25 -4.33
CA PRO A 155 8.56 -6.60 -3.01
C PRO A 155 9.50 -6.28 -1.84
N TYR A 156 10.81 -6.14 -2.10
CA TYR A 156 11.83 -5.89 -1.08
C TYR A 156 11.97 -4.39 -0.73
N ASN A 157 11.46 -3.48 -1.55
CA ASN A 157 11.64 -2.03 -1.37
C ASN A 157 10.34 -1.21 -1.42
N CYS A 158 9.21 -1.82 -1.80
CA CYS A 158 7.94 -1.11 -1.89
C CYS A 158 7.35 -0.80 -0.50
N GLU A 159 6.52 0.24 -0.42
CA GLU A 159 5.88 0.66 0.83
C GLU A 159 5.04 -0.48 1.44
N GLY A 160 5.33 -0.83 2.70
CA GLY A 160 4.68 -1.94 3.43
C GLY A 160 5.22 -3.33 3.07
N GLY A 161 6.15 -3.43 2.12
CA GLY A 161 6.95 -4.63 1.85
C GLY A 161 6.16 -5.89 1.53
N MET A 162 6.78 -7.03 1.86
CA MET A 162 6.17 -8.35 1.69
C MET A 162 4.98 -8.57 2.61
N GLU A 163 4.98 -7.94 3.78
CA GLU A 163 3.95 -8.03 4.79
C GLU A 163 2.61 -7.59 4.21
N PHE A 164 2.57 -6.48 3.47
CA PHE A 164 1.34 -6.02 2.82
C PHE A 164 0.92 -6.93 1.66
N LEU A 165 1.85 -7.54 0.94
CA LEU A 165 1.52 -8.55 -0.08
C LEU A 165 0.90 -9.79 0.57
N VAL A 166 1.42 -10.24 1.71
CA VAL A 166 0.86 -11.33 2.51
C VAL A 166 -0.54 -10.96 3.00
N LEU A 167 -0.73 -9.79 3.61
CA LEU A 167 -2.05 -9.33 4.06
C LEU A 167 -3.06 -9.24 2.91
N GLY A 168 -2.64 -8.74 1.75
CA GLY A 168 -3.47 -8.69 0.54
C GLY A 168 -3.85 -10.08 0.02
N ALA A 169 -2.90 -11.01 0.02
CA ALA A 169 -3.15 -12.40 -0.34
C ALA A 169 -4.11 -13.10 0.65
N LEU A 170 -3.99 -12.83 1.96
CA LEU A 170 -4.91 -13.34 2.98
C LEU A 170 -6.32 -12.76 2.80
N PHE A 171 -6.45 -11.46 2.50
CA PHE A 171 -7.73 -10.87 2.13
C PHE A 171 -8.34 -11.59 0.93
N TYR A 172 -7.55 -11.92 -0.08
CA TYR A 172 -8.05 -12.64 -1.26
C TYR A 172 -8.44 -14.10 -0.95
N LEU A 173 -7.64 -14.81 -0.17
CA LEU A 173 -7.84 -16.22 0.13
C LEU A 173 -9.15 -16.45 0.89
N PHE A 174 -9.43 -15.60 1.90
CA PHE A 174 -10.60 -15.74 2.77
C PHE A 174 -11.80 -14.87 2.35
N ARG A 175 -11.77 -14.28 1.14
CA ARG A 175 -12.78 -13.31 0.65
C ARG A 175 -14.24 -13.79 0.70
N GLU A 176 -14.47 -15.10 0.69
CA GLU A 176 -15.82 -15.70 0.70
C GLU A 176 -16.46 -15.71 2.11
N LYS A 177 -15.64 -15.66 3.17
CA LYS A 177 -16.10 -15.70 4.57
C LYS A 177 -15.65 -14.44 5.29
N ARG A 178 -16.48 -13.40 5.28
CA ARG A 178 -16.16 -12.06 5.82
C ARG A 178 -15.58 -12.08 7.24
N THR A 179 -16.21 -12.81 8.16
CA THR A 179 -15.74 -12.91 9.54
C THR A 179 -14.34 -13.51 9.60
N LEU A 180 -14.11 -14.64 8.92
CA LEU A 180 -12.81 -15.30 8.88
C LEU A 180 -11.75 -14.41 8.22
N GLN A 181 -12.10 -13.73 7.13
CA GLN A 181 -11.24 -12.78 6.43
C GLN A 181 -10.71 -11.69 7.36
N LEU A 182 -11.60 -11.08 8.16
CA LEU A 182 -11.28 -10.03 9.10
C LEU A 182 -10.52 -10.54 10.33
N THR A 183 -10.86 -11.73 10.83
CA THR A 183 -10.13 -12.38 11.93
C THR A 183 -8.70 -12.71 11.51
N VAL A 184 -8.51 -13.32 10.34
CA VAL A 184 -7.17 -13.66 9.83
C VAL A 184 -6.34 -12.40 9.58
N TYR A 185 -6.95 -11.35 9.01
CA TYR A 185 -6.28 -10.05 8.86
C TYR A 185 -5.82 -9.50 10.22
N ALA A 186 -6.69 -9.48 11.23
CA ALA A 186 -6.37 -8.95 12.54
C ALA A 186 -5.20 -9.73 13.17
N ILE A 187 -5.27 -11.06 13.19
CA ILE A 187 -4.20 -11.91 13.73
C ILE A 187 -2.90 -11.69 12.96
N ALA A 188 -2.93 -11.75 11.62
CA ALA A 188 -1.73 -11.57 10.80
C ALA A 188 -1.10 -10.19 11.00
N SER A 189 -1.90 -9.12 11.09
CA SER A 189 -1.37 -7.77 11.33
C SER A 189 -0.69 -7.65 12.69
N LEU A 190 -1.24 -8.26 13.74
CA LEU A 190 -0.63 -8.28 15.06
C LEU A 190 0.65 -9.13 15.08
N VAL A 191 0.64 -10.30 14.44
CA VAL A 191 1.83 -11.16 14.35
C VAL A 191 2.95 -10.46 13.58
N LEU A 192 2.65 -9.81 12.45
CA LEU A 192 3.66 -9.16 11.61
C LEU A 192 4.19 -7.85 12.23
N TYR A 193 3.36 -7.10 12.95
CA TYR A 193 3.73 -5.74 13.39
C TYR A 193 3.73 -5.48 14.90
N LEU A 194 2.97 -6.24 15.71
CA LEU A 194 2.98 -6.08 17.17
C LEU A 194 4.00 -7.00 17.85
N VAL A 195 4.04 -8.27 17.46
CA VAL A 195 4.95 -9.26 18.09
C VAL A 195 6.41 -8.82 18.02
N PRO A 196 6.97 -8.34 16.88
CA PRO A 196 8.34 -7.87 16.84
C PRO A 196 8.61 -6.70 17.80
N VAL A 197 7.64 -5.78 17.93
CA VAL A 197 7.74 -4.62 18.84
C VAL A 197 7.83 -5.08 20.30
N LEU A 198 6.96 -6.02 20.69
CA LEU A 198 6.93 -6.56 22.05
C LEU A 198 8.19 -7.39 22.37
N VAL A 199 8.68 -8.17 21.42
CA VAL A 199 9.88 -9.02 21.60
C VAL A 199 11.16 -8.18 21.68
N LEU A 200 11.30 -7.16 20.83
CA LEU A 200 12.54 -6.38 20.73
C LEU A 200 12.67 -5.26 21.77
N GLY A 201 11.57 -4.70 22.25
CA GLY A 201 11.63 -3.59 23.22
C GLY A 201 10.41 -3.41 24.10
N GLY A 202 9.55 -4.43 24.19
CA GLY A 202 8.41 -4.44 25.11
C GLY A 202 7.47 -3.26 24.92
N GLY A 203 6.90 -2.77 26.02
CA GLY A 203 5.94 -1.66 26.02
C GLY A 203 6.51 -0.31 25.56
N ALA A 204 7.83 -0.09 25.72
CA ALA A 204 8.47 1.19 25.40
C ALA A 204 8.44 1.52 23.90
N LEU A 205 8.38 0.50 23.04
CA LEU A 205 8.38 0.66 21.59
C LEU A 205 6.99 0.76 20.97
N LEU A 206 5.91 0.53 21.73
CA LEU A 206 4.54 0.45 21.22
C LEU A 206 4.08 1.71 20.47
N LEU A 207 4.46 2.88 20.99
CA LEU A 207 4.04 4.17 20.45
C LEU A 207 5.05 4.77 19.46
N THR A 208 6.24 4.19 19.36
CA THR A 208 7.27 4.54 18.37
C THR A 208 7.07 3.74 17.09
N TYR A 209 6.84 2.44 17.21
CA TYR A 209 6.60 1.52 16.09
C TYR A 209 5.11 1.19 15.99
N TYR A 210 4.31 2.22 15.75
CA TYR A 210 2.85 2.19 15.82
C TYR A 210 2.15 1.52 14.61
N GLN A 211 2.87 0.83 13.72
CA GLN A 211 2.29 0.20 12.53
C GLN A 211 1.22 -0.84 12.89
N TRP A 212 1.35 -1.52 14.04
CA TRP A 212 0.38 -2.50 14.54
C TRP A 212 -1.02 -1.92 14.75
N LEU A 213 -1.17 -0.60 14.93
CA LEU A 213 -2.47 0.08 15.04
C LEU A 213 -3.35 -0.11 13.80
N MET A 214 -2.78 -0.50 12.66
CA MET A 214 -3.53 -0.88 11.47
C MET A 214 -4.57 -1.99 11.73
N VAL A 215 -4.37 -2.81 12.78
CA VAL A 215 -5.35 -3.84 13.20
C VAL A 215 -6.76 -3.27 13.36
N PHE A 216 -6.87 -2.02 13.84
CA PHE A 216 -8.15 -1.36 14.07
C PHE A 216 -8.94 -1.06 12.78
N ALA A 217 -8.33 -1.20 11.60
CA ALA A 217 -9.05 -1.16 10.33
C ALA A 217 -10.12 -2.27 10.22
N VAL A 218 -10.00 -3.33 11.04
CA VAL A 218 -11.03 -4.36 11.16
C VAL A 218 -12.40 -3.79 11.54
N ILE A 219 -12.45 -2.72 12.34
CA ILE A 219 -13.69 -2.10 12.81
C ILE A 219 -14.49 -1.51 11.64
N PRO A 220 -13.97 -0.53 10.87
CA PRO A 220 -14.71 0.01 9.73
C PRO A 220 -14.92 -1.05 8.63
N LEU A 221 -13.98 -1.97 8.41
CA LEU A 221 -14.16 -3.06 7.44
C LEU A 221 -15.27 -4.05 7.82
N ALA A 222 -15.50 -4.29 9.12
CA ALA A 222 -16.62 -5.10 9.59
C ALA A 222 -17.98 -4.43 9.37
N MET A 223 -18.01 -3.10 9.22
CA MET A 223 -19.21 -2.33 8.92
C MET A 223 -19.50 -2.26 7.41
N TYR A 224 -18.65 -2.82 6.56
CA TYR A 224 -18.83 -2.78 5.11
C TYR A 224 -20.06 -3.59 4.65
N ASN A 225 -20.96 -2.96 3.91
CA ASN A 225 -22.22 -3.55 3.46
C ASN A 225 -22.20 -4.15 2.04
N GLY A 226 -21.04 -4.20 1.37
CA GLY A 226 -20.92 -4.74 0.00
C GLY A 226 -21.37 -3.79 -1.11
N GLN A 227 -21.93 -2.62 -0.79
CA GLN A 227 -22.40 -1.67 -1.79
C GLN A 227 -21.26 -0.73 -2.21
N ARG A 228 -21.19 -0.44 -3.51
CA ARG A 228 -20.15 0.42 -4.09
C ARG A 228 -20.21 1.88 -3.60
N GLY A 229 -21.40 2.45 -3.45
CA GLY A 229 -21.60 3.88 -3.24
C GLY A 229 -21.29 4.74 -4.49
N THR A 230 -21.11 6.04 -4.30
CA THR A 230 -21.08 7.06 -5.37
C THR A 230 -19.69 7.65 -5.68
N ALA A 231 -18.63 7.19 -5.02
CA ALA A 231 -17.32 7.82 -5.16
C ALA A 231 -16.77 7.71 -6.61
N PRO A 232 -16.26 8.82 -7.17
CA PRO A 232 -15.73 8.83 -8.53
C PRO A 232 -14.46 7.96 -8.62
N ARG A 233 -14.35 7.21 -9.71
CA ARG A 233 -13.27 6.21 -9.90
C ARG A 233 -11.88 6.85 -9.84
N TRP A 234 -11.72 8.03 -10.43
CA TRP A 234 -10.42 8.70 -10.63
C TRP A 234 -9.91 9.47 -9.41
N LEU A 235 -10.79 9.82 -8.47
CA LEU A 235 -10.42 10.57 -7.27
C LEU A 235 -9.29 9.88 -6.51
N PHE A 236 -9.42 8.57 -6.26
CA PHE A 236 -8.43 7.84 -5.46
C PHE A 236 -7.08 7.66 -6.16
N TYR A 237 -7.06 7.65 -7.50
CA TYR A 237 -5.82 7.52 -8.27
C TYR A 237 -5.03 8.83 -8.30
N TRP A 238 -5.72 9.97 -8.41
CA TRP A 238 -5.07 11.29 -8.45
C TRP A 238 -4.79 11.86 -7.08
N PHE A 239 -5.69 11.64 -6.12
CA PHE A 239 -5.55 12.18 -4.77
C PHE A 239 -4.22 11.72 -4.16
N TYR A 240 -3.89 10.43 -4.25
CA TYR A 240 -2.69 9.87 -3.63
C TYR A 240 -1.37 10.58 -4.04
N PRO A 241 -0.97 10.61 -5.33
CA PRO A 241 0.23 11.33 -5.73
C PRO A 241 0.13 12.83 -5.45
N VAL A 242 -1.02 13.46 -5.75
CA VAL A 242 -1.16 14.92 -5.64
C VAL A 242 -0.97 15.41 -4.21
N HIS A 243 -1.64 14.81 -3.22
CA HIS A 243 -1.50 15.28 -1.84
C HIS A 243 -0.11 15.01 -1.24
N ILE A 244 0.57 13.93 -1.63
CA ILE A 244 1.96 13.66 -1.20
C ILE A 244 2.87 14.81 -1.64
N TYR A 245 2.88 15.14 -2.93
CA TYR A 245 3.79 16.15 -3.45
C TYR A 245 3.42 17.56 -3.01
N LEU A 246 2.11 17.86 -2.87
CA LEU A 246 1.65 19.13 -2.31
C LEU A 246 2.08 19.29 -0.85
N LEU A 247 1.89 18.28 0.00
CA LEU A 247 2.28 18.35 1.41
C LEU A 247 3.80 18.44 1.58
N TRP A 248 4.55 17.68 0.77
CA TRP A 248 6.00 17.76 0.74
C TRP A 248 6.48 19.18 0.42
N ALA A 249 5.94 19.78 -0.65
CA ALA A 249 6.27 21.15 -1.05
C ALA A 249 5.82 22.20 -0.02
N LEU A 250 4.64 22.03 0.60
CA LEU A 250 4.16 22.94 1.63
C LEU A 250 5.07 22.97 2.86
N GLY A 251 5.53 21.81 3.34
CA GLY A 251 6.48 21.80 4.46
C GLY A 251 7.91 22.16 4.07
N ALA A 252 8.18 22.52 2.81
CA ALA A 252 9.41 23.22 2.44
C ALA A 252 9.32 24.73 2.72
N ILE A 253 8.10 25.27 2.79
CA ILE A 253 7.81 26.70 2.89
C ILE A 253 7.38 27.09 4.32
N LEU A 254 6.73 26.17 5.03
CA LEU A 254 6.32 26.30 6.44
C LEU A 254 7.45 25.88 7.38
#